data_AF-A0A9D5JC23-F1
#
_entry.id   AF-A0A9D5JC23-F1
#
_cell.length_a   1.000
_cell.length_b   1.000
_cell.length_c   1.000
_cell.angle_alpha   90.00
_cell.angle_beta   90.00
_cell.angle_gamma   90.00
#
_symmetry.space_group_name_H-M   'P 1'
#
loop_
_entity.id
_entity.type
_entity.pdbx_description
1 polymer ?
#
loop_
_entity_poly.entity_id
_entity_poly.type
_entity_poly.pdbx_seq_one_letter_code
_entity_poly.pdbx_strand_id
1 'polypeptide(L)'
;MSNRRSLSNFVEQTLETRFHDPQFRHADVWIDLVDHGGGDGGGLQADISGGFMGLQDIAGAIADGRAQFNKKCPQGDDSVTGVLANQCLMATVGFADALSHSGVRYLAASPETMIAPGVPSAKFADVLTRNDEDWAQQAVDVTMKARYGGVEGWHPAAAFDVLDLDAGKVGAMRSAVTSFNDAVDALPHSQEGRETLRDIRSDVRSVRGMVRFDHSKDMPWHADRPAIATYETVAGDERLPQAIRGAAQAAAQEIGGIVLAHEESLNFGPFHASYADAVGPTAHLPVSKASYDSWADRGVVETHNDFYDAVHGADFSRSIGAYNRLQDAAGALA
;
A
#
# COMPACT_ATOMS: atom_id res chain seq x y z
N MET A 1 -5.68 -15.62 11.83
CA MET A 1 -6.43 -15.87 10.57
C MET A 1 -5.57 -15.57 9.35
N SER A 2 -4.26 -15.46 9.53
CA SER A 2 -3.42 -14.64 8.67
C SER A 2 -2.58 -15.54 7.77
N ASN A 3 -3.28 -16.39 7.01
CA ASN A 3 -2.68 -17.20 5.95
C ASN A 3 -3.65 -17.27 4.76
N ARG A 4 -3.08 -17.53 3.58
CA ARG A 4 -3.80 -17.57 2.30
C ARG A 4 -5.03 -18.45 2.30
N ARG A 5 -4.97 -19.63 2.92
CA ARG A 5 -6.10 -20.56 2.97
C ARG A 5 -7.25 -20.04 3.82
N SER A 6 -6.96 -19.45 4.97
CA SER A 6 -7.99 -18.88 5.83
C SER A 6 -8.69 -17.71 5.15
N LEU A 7 -7.94 -16.81 4.51
CA LEU A 7 -8.52 -15.68 3.79
C LEU A 7 -9.30 -16.13 2.55
N SER A 8 -8.82 -17.13 1.79
CA SER A 8 -9.55 -17.61 0.61
C SER A 8 -10.89 -18.27 0.97
N ASN A 9 -10.93 -19.02 2.07
CA ASN A 9 -12.19 -19.57 2.60
C ASN A 9 -13.16 -18.45 3.03
N PHE A 10 -12.66 -17.38 3.65
CA PHE A 10 -13.49 -16.24 4.02
C PHE A 10 -14.10 -15.55 2.79
N VAL A 11 -13.30 -15.35 1.74
CA VAL A 11 -13.78 -14.76 0.48
C VAL A 11 -14.83 -15.64 -0.18
N GLU A 12 -14.59 -16.95 -0.27
CA GLU A 12 -15.56 -17.92 -0.78
C GLU A 12 -16.89 -17.84 0.00
N GLN A 13 -16.84 -17.94 1.33
CA GLN A 13 -18.03 -17.91 2.18
C GLN A 13 -18.80 -16.60 2.07
N THR A 14 -18.09 -15.48 1.90
CA THR A 14 -18.71 -14.16 1.69
C THR A 14 -19.47 -14.12 0.37
N LEU A 15 -18.89 -14.64 -0.72
CA LEU A 15 -19.55 -14.72 -2.02
C LEU A 15 -20.73 -15.69 -2.02
N GLU A 16 -20.60 -16.85 -1.36
CA GLU A 16 -21.71 -17.79 -1.16
C GLU A 16 -22.87 -17.15 -0.39
N THR A 17 -22.55 -16.43 0.68
CA THR A 17 -23.56 -15.72 1.49
C THR A 17 -24.28 -14.69 0.64
N ARG A 18 -23.54 -13.88 -0.13
CA ARG A 18 -24.10 -12.92 -1.08
C ARG A 18 -25.03 -13.60 -2.09
N PHE A 19 -24.60 -14.73 -2.67
CA PHE A 19 -25.36 -15.44 -3.70
C PHE A 19 -26.69 -16.00 -3.16
N HIS A 20 -26.67 -16.56 -1.96
CA HIS A 20 -27.83 -17.22 -1.37
C HIS A 20 -28.81 -16.28 -0.68
N ASP A 21 -28.35 -15.13 -0.16
CA ASP A 21 -29.22 -14.15 0.49
C ASP A 21 -29.88 -13.20 -0.55
N PRO A 22 -31.21 -13.22 -0.70
CA PRO A 22 -31.90 -12.31 -1.62
C PRO A 22 -31.68 -10.82 -1.32
N GLN A 23 -31.36 -10.45 -0.07
CA GLN A 23 -31.08 -9.07 0.31
C GLN A 23 -29.74 -8.57 -0.22
N PHE A 24 -28.75 -9.47 -0.33
CA PHE A 24 -27.38 -9.14 -0.71
C PHE A 24 -27.01 -9.56 -2.12
N ARG A 25 -27.88 -10.27 -2.86
CA ARG A 25 -27.57 -10.81 -4.21
C ARG A 25 -26.97 -9.81 -5.20
N HIS A 26 -27.26 -8.53 -5.05
CA HIS A 26 -26.77 -7.45 -5.90
C HIS A 26 -25.83 -6.48 -5.18
N ALA A 27 -25.44 -6.79 -3.95
CA ALA A 27 -24.53 -5.96 -3.17
C ALA A 27 -23.11 -6.04 -3.73
N ASP A 28 -22.42 -4.91 -3.67
CA ASP A 28 -20.97 -4.86 -3.82
C ASP A 28 -20.30 -5.62 -2.67
N VAL A 29 -19.16 -6.26 -2.98
CA VAL A 29 -18.38 -7.01 -1.98
C VAL A 29 -17.10 -6.26 -1.69
N TRP A 30 -16.95 -5.83 -0.44
CA TRP A 30 -15.72 -5.22 0.07
C TRP A 30 -15.10 -6.11 1.14
N ILE A 31 -13.78 -6.28 1.07
CA ILE A 31 -13.01 -7.02 2.07
C ILE A 31 -12.26 -6.01 2.92
N ASP A 32 -12.62 -5.92 4.20
CA ASP A 32 -11.94 -5.08 5.19
C ASP A 32 -10.82 -5.87 5.86
N LEU A 33 -9.58 -5.48 5.58
CA LEU A 33 -8.37 -6.09 6.13
C LEU A 33 -7.91 -5.26 7.34
N VAL A 34 -8.25 -5.72 8.53
CA VAL A 34 -7.97 -5.01 9.79
C VAL A 34 -6.81 -5.68 10.52
N ASP A 35 -5.62 -5.09 10.45
CA ASP A 35 -4.43 -5.51 11.20
C ASP A 35 -3.27 -4.52 11.00
N HIS A 36 -2.07 -4.88 11.43
CA HIS A 36 -0.83 -4.24 11.02
C HIS A 36 -0.55 -4.41 9.52
N GLY A 37 0.12 -3.41 8.95
CA GLY A 37 0.58 -3.38 7.56
C GLY A 37 2.03 -2.90 7.48
N GLY A 38 2.73 -3.35 6.46
CA GLY A 38 4.16 -3.16 6.26
C GLY A 38 4.54 -2.73 4.84
N GLY A 39 3.57 -2.21 4.07
CA GLY A 39 3.78 -1.82 2.67
C GLY A 39 4.03 -3.02 1.77
N ASP A 40 5.04 -2.94 0.90
CA ASP A 40 5.35 -4.01 -0.04
C ASP A 40 5.75 -5.34 0.65
N GLY A 41 6.12 -5.31 1.93
CA GLY A 41 6.33 -6.50 2.76
C GLY A 41 5.05 -7.27 3.13
N GLY A 42 3.87 -6.68 2.96
CA GLY A 42 2.59 -7.31 3.25
C GLY A 42 1.84 -6.74 4.47
N GLY A 43 0.75 -7.40 4.82
CA GLY A 43 -0.16 -7.02 5.90
C GLY A 43 -0.74 -8.27 6.58
N LEU A 44 -1.55 -8.10 7.62
CA LEU A 44 -2.16 -9.19 8.41
C LEU A 44 -1.10 -10.00 9.17
N GLN A 45 -0.94 -9.71 10.46
CA GLN A 45 0.03 -10.37 11.30
C GLN A 45 -0.31 -11.87 11.39
N ALA A 46 0.55 -12.69 10.78
CA ALA A 46 0.47 -14.13 10.57
C ALA A 46 0.25 -14.90 11.89
N ASP A 47 0.96 -14.48 12.94
CA ASP A 47 1.01 -15.12 14.24
C ASP A 47 1.69 -14.26 15.34
N ILE A 48 1.73 -14.80 16.55
CA ILE A 48 2.44 -14.27 17.73
C ILE A 48 3.96 -14.14 17.54
N SER A 49 4.53 -14.69 16.46
CA SER A 49 5.96 -14.56 16.13
C SER A 49 6.26 -13.33 15.26
N GLY A 50 5.23 -12.65 14.73
CA GLY A 50 5.36 -11.35 14.08
C GLY A 50 5.48 -11.40 12.54
N GLY A 51 5.24 -12.55 11.90
CA GLY A 51 5.24 -12.62 10.44
C GLY A 51 4.07 -11.85 9.80
N PHE A 52 4.21 -11.38 8.57
CA PHE A 52 3.13 -10.76 7.77
C PHE A 52 2.72 -11.67 6.62
N MET A 53 1.46 -11.57 6.21
CA MET A 53 1.02 -12.17 4.96
C MET A 53 1.42 -11.25 3.80
N GLY A 54 2.23 -11.78 2.86
CA GLY A 54 2.68 -11.00 1.71
C GLY A 54 1.50 -10.53 0.84
N LEU A 55 1.66 -9.39 0.16
CA LEU A 55 0.61 -8.80 -0.70
C LEU A 55 0.12 -9.77 -1.78
N GLN A 56 1.03 -10.54 -2.37
CA GLN A 56 0.73 -11.57 -3.36
C GLN A 56 -0.08 -12.74 -2.79
N ASP A 57 0.13 -13.06 -1.51
CA ASP A 57 -0.69 -14.07 -0.84
C ASP A 57 -2.07 -13.53 -0.51
N ILE A 58 -2.21 -12.24 -0.17
CA ILE A 58 -3.51 -11.59 0.06
C ILE A 58 -4.31 -11.57 -1.23
N ALA A 59 -3.73 -11.04 -2.31
CA ALA A 59 -4.36 -11.03 -3.62
C ALA A 59 -4.66 -12.45 -4.12
N GLY A 60 -3.70 -13.37 -3.95
CA GLY A 60 -3.86 -14.78 -4.31
C GLY A 60 -4.98 -15.48 -3.52
N ALA A 61 -5.16 -15.15 -2.24
CA ALA A 61 -6.26 -15.67 -1.44
C ALA A 61 -7.62 -15.23 -1.98
N ILE A 62 -7.73 -13.97 -2.42
CA ILE A 62 -8.95 -13.45 -3.04
C ILE A 62 -9.25 -14.20 -4.34
N ALA A 63 -8.25 -14.36 -5.22
CA ALA A 63 -8.40 -15.12 -6.46
C ALA A 63 -8.80 -16.58 -6.20
N ASP A 64 -8.16 -17.24 -5.22
CA ASP A 64 -8.47 -18.61 -4.83
C ASP A 64 -9.89 -18.75 -4.28
N GLY A 65 -10.35 -17.78 -3.48
CA GLY A 65 -11.72 -17.75 -2.92
C GLY A 65 -12.78 -17.59 -4.01
N ARG A 66 -12.57 -16.67 -4.96
CA ARG A 66 -13.42 -16.50 -6.15
C ARG A 66 -13.49 -17.79 -6.98
N ALA A 67 -12.34 -18.41 -7.23
CA ALA A 67 -12.26 -19.66 -7.98
C ALA A 67 -12.97 -20.82 -7.26
N GLN A 68 -12.92 -20.89 -5.93
CA GLN A 68 -13.66 -21.87 -5.14
C GLN A 68 -15.17 -21.63 -5.20
N PHE A 69 -15.61 -20.39 -5.06
CA PHE A 69 -17.01 -19.99 -5.20
C PHE A 69 -17.55 -20.38 -6.60
N ASN A 70 -16.85 -20.04 -7.67
CA ASN A 70 -17.26 -20.37 -9.04
C ASN A 70 -17.45 -21.88 -9.29
N LYS A 71 -16.66 -22.73 -8.62
CA LYS A 71 -16.83 -24.18 -8.72
C LYS A 71 -18.13 -24.66 -8.08
N LYS A 72 -18.58 -24.01 -7.00
CA LYS A 72 -19.80 -24.35 -6.27
C LYS A 72 -21.04 -23.68 -6.84
N CYS A 73 -20.89 -22.45 -7.33
CA CYS A 73 -21.96 -21.60 -7.85
C CYS A 73 -21.58 -21.05 -9.25
N PRO A 74 -21.55 -21.87 -10.33
CA PRO A 74 -21.04 -21.44 -11.65
C PRO A 74 -21.82 -20.31 -12.33
N GLN A 75 -23.02 -19.99 -11.85
CA GLN A 75 -23.85 -18.89 -12.33
C GLN A 75 -23.86 -17.69 -11.36
N GLY A 76 -23.14 -17.79 -10.25
CA GLY A 76 -22.99 -16.72 -9.29
C GLY A 76 -22.05 -15.65 -9.82
N ASP A 77 -22.31 -14.41 -9.43
CA ASP A 77 -21.34 -13.34 -9.60
C ASP A 77 -20.22 -13.52 -8.57
N ASP A 78 -18.97 -13.57 -9.03
CA ASP A 78 -17.78 -13.78 -8.20
C ASP A 78 -17.00 -12.48 -7.96
N SER A 79 -17.57 -11.33 -8.31
CA SER A 79 -16.90 -10.05 -8.20
C SER A 79 -16.57 -9.69 -6.75
N VAL A 80 -15.34 -9.24 -6.53
CA VAL A 80 -14.96 -8.49 -5.32
C VAL A 80 -14.78 -7.05 -5.76
N THR A 81 -15.67 -6.17 -5.29
CA THR A 81 -15.70 -4.75 -5.68
C THR A 81 -14.46 -4.03 -5.18
N GLY A 82 -14.08 -4.22 -3.92
CA GLY A 82 -12.92 -3.53 -3.37
C GLY A 82 -12.27 -4.19 -2.17
N VAL A 83 -11.07 -3.74 -1.87
CA VAL A 83 -10.36 -4.05 -0.64
C VAL A 83 -10.18 -2.75 0.13
N LEU A 84 -10.63 -2.75 1.39
CA LEU A 84 -10.28 -1.73 2.37
C LEU A 84 -9.07 -2.27 3.16
N ALA A 85 -7.88 -1.77 2.86
CA ALA A 85 -6.69 -2.09 3.62
C ALA A 85 -6.62 -1.16 4.85
N ASN A 86 -7.31 -1.56 5.91
CA ASN A 86 -7.34 -0.86 7.18
C ASN A 86 -6.08 -1.16 8.01
N GLN A 87 -4.93 -0.86 7.40
CA GLN A 87 -3.59 -1.20 7.86
C GLN A 87 -2.61 -0.12 7.38
N CYS A 88 -1.50 0.02 8.08
CA CYS A 88 -0.46 0.99 7.71
C CYS A 88 0.18 0.64 6.36
N LEU A 89 0.54 1.68 5.58
CA LEU A 89 1.44 1.60 4.41
C LEU A 89 0.93 0.77 3.22
N MET A 90 -0.32 0.32 3.20
CA MET A 90 -0.81 -0.63 2.19
C MET A 90 -1.16 0.00 0.83
N ALA A 91 -1.20 1.33 0.70
CA ALA A 91 -1.35 1.94 -0.61
C ALA A 91 -0.01 1.87 -1.36
N THR A 92 0.26 0.73 -2.01
CA THR A 92 1.49 0.51 -2.78
C THR A 92 1.18 0.14 -4.22
N VAL A 93 2.11 0.47 -5.13
CA VAL A 93 2.04 0.07 -6.54
C VAL A 93 1.99 -1.46 -6.66
N GLY A 94 2.77 -2.16 -5.84
CA GLY A 94 2.81 -3.63 -5.82
C GLY A 94 1.49 -4.26 -5.39
N PHE A 95 0.80 -3.69 -4.40
CA PHE A 95 -0.48 -4.22 -3.94
C PHE A 95 -1.60 -3.93 -4.94
N ALA A 96 -1.64 -2.72 -5.49
CA ALA A 96 -2.57 -2.35 -6.55
C ALA A 96 -2.46 -3.30 -7.75
N ASP A 97 -1.23 -3.60 -8.18
CA ASP A 97 -0.95 -4.55 -9.25
C ASP A 97 -1.45 -5.96 -8.93
N ALA A 98 -1.13 -6.47 -7.74
CA ALA A 98 -1.53 -7.81 -7.32
C ALA A 98 -3.06 -7.95 -7.24
N LEU A 99 -3.75 -6.97 -6.65
CA LEU A 99 -5.21 -6.97 -6.50
C LEU A 99 -5.95 -6.85 -7.84
N SER A 100 -5.43 -6.06 -8.78
CA SER A 100 -5.99 -5.94 -10.13
C SER A 100 -6.01 -7.30 -10.86
N HIS A 101 -4.92 -8.08 -10.77
CA HIS A 101 -4.89 -9.44 -11.32
C HIS A 101 -5.88 -10.40 -10.66
N SER A 102 -6.20 -10.16 -9.38
CA SER A 102 -7.24 -10.89 -8.65
C SER A 102 -8.65 -10.41 -8.95
N GLY A 103 -8.82 -9.45 -9.87
CA GLY A 103 -10.10 -8.90 -10.32
C GLY A 103 -10.80 -8.01 -9.31
N VAL A 104 -10.05 -7.45 -8.35
CA VAL A 104 -10.55 -6.40 -7.45
C VAL A 104 -10.56 -5.07 -8.20
N ARG A 105 -11.62 -4.26 -8.03
CA ARG A 105 -11.78 -2.99 -8.77
C ARG A 105 -11.22 -1.78 -8.03
N TYR A 106 -11.25 -1.79 -6.70
CA TYR A 106 -10.79 -0.64 -5.91
C TYR A 106 -9.92 -1.08 -4.73
N LEU A 107 -8.92 -0.26 -4.40
CA LEU A 107 -8.16 -0.34 -3.16
C LEU A 107 -8.34 0.97 -2.39
N ALA A 108 -8.88 0.90 -1.18
CA ALA A 108 -8.87 2.00 -0.24
C ALA A 108 -7.81 1.72 0.83
N ALA A 109 -6.79 2.55 0.92
CA ALA A 109 -5.62 2.27 1.74
C ALA A 109 -4.87 3.55 2.14
N SER A 110 -4.04 3.44 3.16
CA SER A 110 -3.10 4.50 3.54
C SER A 110 -1.72 4.21 2.94
N PRO A 111 -1.05 5.16 2.27
CA PRO A 111 0.37 5.05 1.93
C PRO A 111 1.26 5.27 3.16
N GLU A 112 0.64 5.64 4.29
CA GLU A 112 1.30 6.06 5.52
C GLU A 112 0.86 5.21 6.73
N THR A 113 1.52 5.42 7.87
CA THR A 113 1.06 4.98 9.17
C THR A 113 -0.36 5.46 9.47
N MET A 114 -1.19 4.53 9.95
CA MET A 114 -2.56 4.80 10.37
C MET A 114 -2.66 4.76 11.89
N ILE A 115 -3.48 5.63 12.46
CA ILE A 115 -3.74 5.59 13.89
C ILE A 115 -4.89 4.64 14.20
N ALA A 116 -4.70 3.82 15.24
CA ALA A 116 -5.73 2.96 15.79
C ALA A 116 -6.97 3.77 16.23
N PRO A 117 -8.19 3.33 15.93
CA PRO A 117 -8.55 2.00 15.39
C PRO A 117 -8.67 1.96 13.85
N GLY A 118 -7.97 2.83 13.12
CA GLY A 118 -7.95 2.85 11.66
C GLY A 118 -9.21 3.42 11.03
N VAL A 119 -9.57 2.97 9.82
CA VAL A 119 -10.79 3.37 9.11
C VAL A 119 -12.03 3.02 9.93
N PRO A 120 -13.00 3.94 10.09
CA PRO A 120 -14.29 3.61 10.69
C PRO A 120 -15.15 2.78 9.70
N SER A 121 -14.94 1.46 9.65
CA SER A 121 -15.51 0.56 8.62
C SER A 121 -17.02 0.69 8.42
N ALA A 122 -17.80 0.89 9.49
CA ALA A 122 -19.24 1.11 9.38
C ALA A 122 -19.59 2.39 8.60
N LYS A 123 -18.89 3.50 8.89
CA LYS A 123 -19.09 4.77 8.18
C LYS A 123 -18.59 4.70 6.73
N PHE A 124 -17.52 3.95 6.50
CA PHE A 124 -17.03 3.67 5.16
C PHE A 124 -18.07 2.88 4.36
N ALA A 125 -18.65 1.83 4.95
CA ALA A 125 -19.74 1.06 4.34
C ALA A 125 -21.00 1.92 4.08
N ASP A 126 -21.34 2.86 4.97
CA ASP A 126 -22.43 3.82 4.76
C ASP A 126 -22.19 4.74 3.55
N VAL A 127 -20.93 5.12 3.27
CA VAL A 127 -20.59 5.86 2.04
C VAL A 127 -20.83 5.00 0.81
N LEU A 128 -20.31 3.77 0.80
CA LEU A 128 -20.45 2.85 -0.32
C LEU A 128 -21.93 2.52 -0.63
N THR A 129 -22.74 2.35 0.40
CA THR A 129 -24.15 1.97 0.27
C THR A 129 -25.01 3.09 -0.33
N ARG A 130 -24.60 4.36 -0.17
CA ARG A 130 -25.32 5.50 -0.78
C ARG A 130 -25.14 5.57 -2.29
N ASN A 131 -24.02 5.02 -2.81
CA ASN A 131 -23.72 4.93 -4.23
C ASN A 131 -23.80 6.29 -4.97
N ASP A 132 -23.26 7.33 -4.34
CA ASP A 132 -23.13 8.68 -4.92
C ASP A 132 -21.97 8.71 -5.96
N GLU A 133 -22.01 9.65 -6.91
CA GLU A 133 -20.97 9.78 -7.96
C GLU A 133 -19.57 10.09 -7.39
N ASP A 134 -19.49 10.74 -6.23
CA ASP A 134 -18.27 11.17 -5.53
C ASP A 134 -17.90 10.26 -4.34
N TRP A 135 -18.39 9.02 -4.32
CA TRP A 135 -18.19 8.08 -3.20
C TRP A 135 -16.73 7.93 -2.77
N ALA A 136 -15.77 7.97 -3.71
CA ALA A 136 -14.35 7.81 -3.42
C ALA A 136 -13.83 8.96 -2.54
N GLN A 137 -14.18 10.20 -2.90
CA GLN A 137 -13.83 11.35 -2.08
C GLN A 137 -14.56 11.32 -0.74
N GLN A 138 -15.85 10.97 -0.72
CA GLN A 138 -16.58 10.83 0.54
C GLN A 138 -15.99 9.76 1.45
N ALA A 139 -15.43 8.68 0.89
CA ALA A 139 -14.79 7.59 1.64
C ALA A 139 -13.45 8.04 2.25
N VAL A 140 -12.67 8.83 1.51
CA VAL A 140 -11.50 9.53 2.02
C VAL A 140 -11.91 10.51 3.11
N ASP A 141 -12.83 11.43 2.83
CA ASP A 141 -13.30 12.45 3.77
C ASP A 141 -13.84 11.85 5.07
N VAL A 142 -14.64 10.78 5.00
CA VAL A 142 -15.21 10.16 6.21
C VAL A 142 -14.12 9.52 7.06
N THR A 143 -13.12 8.93 6.42
CA THR A 143 -11.95 8.33 7.09
C THR A 143 -11.12 9.43 7.72
N MET A 144 -10.80 10.46 6.94
CA MET A 144 -9.91 11.53 7.33
C MET A 144 -10.54 12.44 8.39
N LYS A 145 -11.77 12.89 8.18
CA LYS A 145 -12.49 13.72 9.15
C LYS A 145 -12.81 12.98 10.44
N ALA A 146 -13.23 11.73 10.40
CA ALA A 146 -13.61 11.02 11.62
C ALA A 146 -12.43 10.67 12.53
N ARG A 147 -11.22 10.59 11.97
CA ARG A 147 -10.01 10.19 12.71
C ARG A 147 -9.04 11.32 12.96
N TYR A 148 -8.91 12.22 11.99
CA TYR A 148 -7.88 13.26 11.97
C TYR A 148 -8.49 14.67 12.02
N GLY A 149 -9.79 14.82 11.72
CA GLY A 149 -10.54 16.06 11.90
C GLY A 149 -11.07 16.23 13.33
N GLY A 150 -10.69 17.32 14.01
CA GLY A 150 -11.45 17.81 15.17
C GLY A 150 -10.87 17.61 16.57
N VAL A 151 -9.56 17.46 16.74
CA VAL A 151 -8.93 17.49 18.08
C VAL A 151 -7.94 18.66 18.16
N GLU A 152 -8.29 19.73 18.89
CA GLU A 152 -7.33 20.80 19.21
C GLU A 152 -6.09 20.21 19.89
N GLY A 153 -4.91 20.40 19.28
CA GLY A 153 -3.62 20.03 19.87
C GLY A 153 -3.10 18.63 19.55
N TRP A 154 -3.88 17.77 18.87
CA TRP A 154 -3.40 16.46 18.39
C TRP A 154 -4.07 16.09 17.06
N HIS A 155 -3.35 16.23 15.96
CA HIS A 155 -3.78 15.76 14.65
C HIS A 155 -2.73 14.79 14.17
N PRO A 156 -2.97 13.47 14.23
CA PRO A 156 -2.02 12.54 13.68
C PRO A 156 -1.94 12.76 12.18
N ALA A 157 -0.73 12.70 11.66
CA ALA A 157 -0.59 12.81 10.24
C ALA A 157 -1.07 11.52 9.56
N ALA A 158 -1.78 11.67 8.46
CA ALA A 158 -2.27 10.57 7.68
C ALA A 158 -2.43 11.01 6.24
N ALA A 159 -2.32 10.02 5.36
CA ALA A 159 -2.78 10.10 3.99
C ALA A 159 -3.73 8.92 3.79
N PHE A 160 -4.75 9.10 2.97
CA PHE A 160 -5.64 8.01 2.61
C PHE A 160 -6.05 8.15 1.16
N ASP A 161 -5.88 7.06 0.42
CA ASP A 161 -6.15 7.00 -1.01
C ASP A 161 -7.28 6.02 -1.30
N VAL A 162 -8.02 6.32 -2.38
CA VAL A 162 -8.83 5.34 -3.08
C VAL A 162 -8.26 5.20 -4.48
N LEU A 163 -7.87 3.98 -4.84
CA LEU A 163 -7.25 3.64 -6.11
C LEU A 163 -8.21 2.85 -7.01
N ASP A 164 -8.23 3.18 -8.29
CA ASP A 164 -8.91 2.45 -9.37
C ASP A 164 -7.97 1.37 -9.93
N LEU A 165 -8.35 0.13 -9.70
CA LEU A 165 -7.59 -1.05 -10.10
C LEU A 165 -8.05 -1.62 -11.45
N ASP A 166 -8.77 -0.84 -12.25
CA ASP A 166 -9.09 -1.21 -13.63
C ASP A 166 -7.86 -1.79 -14.35
N ALA A 167 -8.04 -2.96 -14.95
CA ALA A 167 -6.94 -3.72 -15.53
C ALA A 167 -6.23 -2.96 -16.66
N GLY A 168 -6.94 -2.07 -17.37
CA GLY A 168 -6.35 -1.21 -18.39
C GLY A 168 -5.43 -0.16 -17.76
N LYS A 169 -5.90 0.53 -16.70
CA LYS A 169 -5.10 1.54 -15.99
C LYS A 169 -3.88 0.93 -15.30
N VAL A 170 -4.06 -0.16 -14.56
CA VAL A 170 -2.95 -0.86 -13.89
C VAL A 170 -1.97 -1.45 -14.90
N GLY A 171 -2.45 -1.93 -16.06
CA GLY A 171 -1.60 -2.37 -17.17
C GLY A 171 -0.76 -1.25 -17.79
N ALA A 172 -1.32 -0.04 -17.92
CA ALA A 172 -0.58 1.14 -18.37
C ALA A 172 0.47 1.59 -17.34
N MET A 173 0.08 1.66 -16.05
CA MET A 173 0.99 1.91 -14.93
C MET A 173 2.18 0.95 -14.93
N ARG A 174 1.93 -0.37 -15.03
CA ARG A 174 2.99 -1.38 -15.08
C ARG A 174 3.91 -1.17 -16.27
N SER A 175 3.35 -0.93 -17.45
CA SER A 175 4.13 -0.71 -18.67
C SER A 175 5.03 0.53 -18.56
N ALA A 176 4.54 1.61 -17.95
CA ALA A 176 5.31 2.84 -17.76
C ALA A 176 6.44 2.66 -16.73
N VAL A 177 6.16 2.00 -15.60
CA VAL A 177 7.19 1.64 -14.59
C VAL A 177 8.25 0.71 -15.20
N THR A 178 7.85 -0.32 -15.95
CA THR A 178 8.79 -1.19 -16.66
C THR A 178 9.62 -0.41 -17.68
N SER A 179 9.01 0.51 -18.44
CA SER A 179 9.74 1.33 -19.41
C SER A 179 10.79 2.22 -18.74
N PHE A 180 10.51 2.73 -17.54
CA PHE A 180 11.51 3.44 -16.74
C PHE A 180 12.66 2.52 -16.33
N ASN A 181 12.36 1.34 -15.80
CA ASN A 181 13.37 0.36 -15.41
C ASN A 181 14.24 -0.06 -16.61
N ASP A 182 13.62 -0.36 -17.74
CA ASP A 182 14.32 -0.72 -18.99
C ASP A 182 15.22 0.43 -19.48
N ALA A 183 14.80 1.68 -19.32
CA ALA A 183 15.60 2.84 -19.69
C ALA A 183 16.83 3.01 -18.78
N VAL A 184 16.68 2.75 -17.47
CA VAL A 184 17.78 2.70 -16.51
C VAL A 184 18.75 1.55 -16.84
N ASP A 185 18.22 0.41 -17.26
CA ASP A 185 19.00 -0.79 -17.58
C ASP A 185 19.77 -0.65 -18.88
N ALA A 186 19.21 0.08 -19.84
CA ALA A 186 19.87 0.40 -21.10
C ALA A 186 21.06 1.37 -20.94
N LEU A 187 21.31 1.94 -19.75
CA LEU A 187 22.44 2.83 -19.53
C LEU A 187 23.78 2.12 -19.81
N PRO A 188 24.72 2.77 -20.51
CA PRO A 188 25.99 2.16 -20.88
C PRO A 188 26.87 1.89 -19.66
N HIS A 189 27.71 0.85 -19.73
CA HIS A 189 28.72 0.52 -18.70
C HIS A 189 29.94 1.45 -18.70
N SER A 190 29.75 2.68 -19.18
CA SER A 190 30.75 3.74 -19.21
C SER A 190 30.78 4.51 -17.89
N GLN A 191 31.70 5.46 -17.77
CA GLN A 191 31.70 6.41 -16.65
C GLN A 191 30.44 7.28 -16.66
N GLU A 192 30.02 7.76 -17.83
CA GLU A 192 28.82 8.58 -18.03
C GLU A 192 27.54 7.85 -17.59
N GLY A 193 27.38 6.57 -17.93
CA GLY A 193 26.24 5.78 -17.46
C GLY A 193 26.24 5.58 -15.95
N ARG A 194 27.41 5.43 -15.32
CA ARG A 194 27.53 5.37 -13.85
C ARG A 194 27.21 6.71 -13.17
N GLU A 195 27.55 7.83 -13.80
CA GLU A 195 27.20 9.17 -13.32
C GLU A 195 25.69 9.40 -13.42
N THR A 196 25.08 9.06 -14.57
CA THR A 196 23.62 9.11 -14.75
C THR A 196 22.88 8.28 -13.68
N LEU A 197 23.33 7.04 -13.45
CA LEU A 197 22.74 6.19 -12.42
C LEU A 197 22.92 6.77 -11.00
N ARG A 198 24.02 7.48 -10.73
CA ARG A 198 24.21 8.17 -9.45
C ARG A 198 23.23 9.33 -9.30
N ASP A 199 22.97 10.07 -10.36
CA ASP A 199 22.04 11.20 -10.36
C ASP A 199 20.60 10.73 -10.12
N ILE A 200 20.14 9.68 -10.82
CA ILE A 200 18.83 9.05 -10.55
C ILE A 200 18.70 8.63 -9.08
N ARG A 201 19.75 8.02 -8.51
CA ARG A 201 19.77 7.63 -7.09
C ARG A 201 19.69 8.83 -6.16
N SER A 202 20.33 9.94 -6.53
CA SER A 202 20.29 11.18 -5.76
C SER A 202 18.88 11.75 -5.76
N ASP A 203 18.21 11.77 -6.90
CA ASP A 203 16.84 12.28 -7.06
C ASP A 203 15.87 11.44 -6.22
N VAL A 204 15.90 10.12 -6.35
CA VAL A 204 15.09 9.19 -5.55
C VAL A 204 15.32 9.40 -4.04
N ARG A 205 16.55 9.64 -3.61
CA ARG A 205 16.88 9.90 -2.20
C ARG A 205 16.47 11.28 -1.71
N SER A 206 16.29 12.24 -2.61
CA SER A 206 15.83 13.58 -2.25
C SER A 206 14.35 13.59 -1.86
N VAL A 207 13.58 12.63 -2.39
CA VAL A 207 12.20 12.39 -1.98
C VAL A 207 12.16 11.65 -0.65
N ARG A 208 11.47 12.24 0.31
CA ARG A 208 11.27 11.65 1.64
C ARG A 208 10.36 10.42 1.51
N GLY A 209 10.89 9.26 1.94
CA GLY A 209 10.07 8.04 2.13
C GLY A 209 8.95 8.27 3.13
N MET A 210 7.99 7.35 3.18
CA MET A 210 6.90 7.39 4.16
C MET A 210 7.41 7.17 5.59
N VAL A 211 6.57 7.40 6.60
CA VAL A 211 6.95 7.33 8.03
C VAL A 211 7.97 8.42 8.43
N ARG A 212 7.65 9.68 8.12
CA ARG A 212 8.56 10.84 8.17
C ARG A 212 8.64 11.50 9.55
N PHE A 213 9.39 10.94 10.48
CA PHE A 213 9.61 11.56 11.81
C PHE A 213 10.85 12.49 11.81
N ASP A 214 10.68 13.78 12.10
CA ASP A 214 11.76 14.78 12.00
C ASP A 214 12.83 14.66 13.12
N HIS A 215 12.57 13.90 14.19
CA HIS A 215 13.46 13.84 15.38
C HIS A 215 14.13 12.50 15.66
N SER A 216 13.70 11.42 15.01
CA SER A 216 14.32 10.11 15.22
C SER A 216 15.37 9.88 14.14
N LYS A 217 16.64 10.08 14.49
CA LYS A 217 17.78 9.58 13.70
C LYS A 217 17.74 8.06 13.51
N ASP A 218 16.87 7.39 14.28
CA ASP A 218 16.69 5.95 14.36
C ASP A 218 15.46 5.45 13.60
N MET A 219 14.63 6.33 12.99
CA MET A 219 13.56 5.87 12.11
C MET A 219 14.08 5.77 10.68
N PRO A 220 13.78 4.66 10.01
CA PRO A 220 14.62 4.09 9.00
C PRO A 220 14.38 4.75 7.66
N TRP A 221 15.49 5.01 6.99
CA TRP A 221 15.63 5.53 5.64
C TRP A 221 15.11 4.57 4.54
N HIS A 222 14.13 3.72 4.87
CA HIS A 222 13.80 2.47 4.17
C HIS A 222 12.29 2.27 3.92
N ALA A 223 11.43 3.22 4.26
CA ALA A 223 10.04 3.17 3.86
C ALA A 223 9.87 3.43 2.35
N ASP A 224 8.84 2.83 1.76
CA ASP A 224 8.43 3.08 0.38
C ASP A 224 8.20 4.60 0.18
N ARG A 225 8.47 5.10 -1.03
CA ARG A 225 8.37 6.52 -1.35
C ARG A 225 7.08 6.81 -2.09
N PRO A 226 6.49 8.02 -1.98
CA PRO A 226 5.41 8.44 -2.84
C PRO A 226 5.86 8.30 -4.28
N ALA A 227 5.20 7.41 -5.02
CA ALA A 227 5.71 7.00 -6.32
C ALA A 227 5.66 8.18 -7.31
N ILE A 228 4.55 8.93 -7.30
CA ILE A 228 4.33 10.12 -8.14
C ILE A 228 5.47 11.13 -7.92
N ALA A 229 5.67 11.59 -6.67
CA ALA A 229 6.71 12.58 -6.36
C ALA A 229 8.12 12.09 -6.74
N THR A 230 8.39 10.79 -6.58
CA THR A 230 9.69 10.25 -6.94
C THR A 230 9.95 10.26 -8.44
N TYR A 231 8.99 9.78 -9.23
CA TYR A 231 9.10 9.80 -10.68
C TYR A 231 9.10 11.22 -11.25
N GLU A 232 8.33 12.15 -10.68
CA GLU A 232 8.36 13.57 -11.06
C GLU A 232 9.71 14.22 -10.77
N THR A 233 10.33 13.89 -9.64
CA THR A 233 11.68 14.38 -9.31
C THR A 233 12.70 13.94 -10.35
N VAL A 234 12.68 12.66 -10.75
CA VAL A 234 13.56 12.13 -11.80
C VAL A 234 13.22 12.72 -13.17
N ALA A 235 11.92 12.91 -13.48
CA ALA A 235 11.47 13.51 -14.72
C ALA A 235 11.94 14.97 -14.88
N GLY A 236 12.05 15.69 -13.76
CA GLY A 236 12.48 17.09 -13.69
C GLY A 236 13.99 17.32 -13.76
N ASP A 237 14.83 16.29 -13.57
CA ASP A 237 16.29 16.48 -13.53
C ASP A 237 16.91 16.60 -14.93
N GLU A 238 17.12 17.84 -15.37
CA GLU A 238 17.70 18.17 -16.69
C GLU A 238 19.10 17.58 -16.93
N ARG A 239 19.81 17.10 -15.90
CA ARG A 239 21.07 16.37 -16.05
C ARG A 239 20.87 14.99 -16.69
N LEU A 240 19.68 14.42 -16.56
CA LEU A 240 19.38 13.07 -17.01
C LEU A 240 19.00 13.02 -18.51
N PRO A 241 19.34 11.91 -19.20
CA PRO A 241 18.94 11.70 -20.58
C PRO A 241 17.42 11.82 -20.79
N GLN A 242 17.02 12.38 -21.93
CA GLN A 242 15.60 12.57 -22.27
C GLN A 242 14.78 11.28 -22.20
N ALA A 243 15.38 10.12 -22.50
CA ALA A 243 14.72 8.82 -22.42
C ALA A 243 14.35 8.46 -20.97
N ILE A 244 15.25 8.70 -20.00
CA ILE A 244 15.00 8.47 -18.57
C ILE A 244 13.89 9.41 -18.08
N ARG A 245 14.02 10.71 -18.39
CA ARG A 245 13.03 11.71 -17.98
C ARG A 245 11.65 11.43 -18.55
N GLY A 246 11.58 11.09 -19.84
CA GLY A 246 10.32 10.75 -20.50
C GLY A 246 9.66 9.51 -19.91
N ALA A 247 10.45 8.47 -19.60
CA ALA A 247 9.92 7.26 -18.98
C ALA A 247 9.45 7.50 -17.53
N ALA A 248 10.21 8.28 -16.74
CA ALA A 248 9.79 8.68 -15.40
C ALA A 248 8.51 9.52 -15.42
N GLN A 249 8.39 10.48 -16.35
CA GLN A 249 7.18 11.29 -16.50
C GLN A 249 5.96 10.44 -16.83
N ALA A 250 6.11 9.44 -17.71
CA ALA A 250 5.03 8.50 -18.03
C ALA A 250 4.64 7.67 -16.80
N ALA A 251 5.62 7.16 -16.03
CA ALA A 251 5.35 6.42 -14.80
C ALA A 251 4.56 7.26 -13.78
N ALA A 252 4.96 8.52 -13.55
CA ALA A 252 4.23 9.44 -12.67
C ALA A 252 2.78 9.65 -13.14
N GLN A 253 2.57 9.86 -14.44
CA GLN A 253 1.24 10.10 -15.03
C GLN A 253 0.32 8.89 -14.88
N GLU A 254 0.81 7.70 -15.22
CA GLU A 254 0.00 6.48 -15.17
C GLU A 254 -0.31 6.06 -13.72
N ILE A 255 0.63 6.29 -12.78
CA ILE A 255 0.37 6.09 -11.35
C ILE A 255 -0.65 7.10 -10.84
N GLY A 256 -0.55 8.38 -11.23
CA GLY A 256 -1.57 9.38 -10.91
C GLY A 256 -2.94 9.02 -11.48
N GLY A 257 -2.99 8.38 -12.65
CA GLY A 257 -4.23 7.95 -13.32
C GLY A 257 -5.04 6.87 -12.59
N ILE A 258 -4.43 6.15 -11.64
CA ILE A 258 -5.14 5.20 -10.77
C ILE A 258 -5.64 5.84 -9.47
N VAL A 259 -5.26 7.06 -9.11
CA VAL A 259 -5.74 7.72 -7.89
C VAL A 259 -7.13 8.35 -8.14
N LEU A 260 -8.18 7.85 -7.48
CA LEU A 260 -9.54 8.41 -7.58
C LEU A 260 -9.78 9.54 -6.59
N ALA A 261 -9.27 9.38 -5.38
CA ALA A 261 -9.40 10.35 -4.31
C ALA A 261 -8.21 10.25 -3.37
N HIS A 262 -7.86 11.37 -2.77
CA HIS A 262 -6.75 11.50 -1.84
C HIS A 262 -7.03 12.64 -0.86
N GLU A 263 -6.61 12.47 0.38
CA GLU A 263 -6.47 13.57 1.34
C GLU A 263 -5.30 13.26 2.26
N GLU A 264 -4.54 14.31 2.59
CA GLU A 264 -3.41 14.26 3.52
C GLU A 264 -3.53 15.37 4.57
N SER A 265 -2.99 15.13 5.77
CA SER A 265 -2.85 16.15 6.80
C SER A 265 -1.41 16.70 6.87
N LEU A 266 -1.29 18.02 6.65
CA LEU A 266 0.00 18.69 6.38
C LEU A 266 0.85 19.01 7.62
N ASN A 267 0.26 19.14 8.82
CA ASN A 267 0.94 19.66 10.01
C ASN A 267 0.65 18.83 11.25
N PHE A 268 1.69 18.60 12.06
CA PHE A 268 1.66 17.59 13.10
C PHE A 268 2.42 17.98 14.37
N GLY A 269 1.86 17.60 15.52
CA GLY A 269 2.53 17.47 16.82
C GLY A 269 2.00 16.22 17.55
N PRO A 270 2.81 15.52 18.36
CA PRO A 270 4.09 15.95 18.97
C PRO A 270 5.40 15.41 18.34
N PHE A 271 5.37 14.43 17.43
CA PHE A 271 6.59 13.84 16.84
C PHE A 271 7.23 14.65 15.67
N HIS A 272 6.71 15.85 15.32
CA HIS A 272 7.14 16.67 14.16
C HIS A 272 7.36 15.85 12.89
N ALA A 273 6.32 15.65 12.10
CA ALA A 273 6.32 14.74 10.98
C ALA A 273 5.53 15.40 9.85
N SER A 274 6.07 15.40 8.64
CA SER A 274 5.47 16.10 7.50
C SER A 274 5.20 15.13 6.38
N TYR A 275 3.93 15.02 5.98
CA TYR A 275 3.48 14.07 4.98
C TYR A 275 2.94 14.77 3.74
N ALA A 276 3.43 15.99 3.49
CA ALA A 276 3.19 16.69 2.23
C ALA A 276 3.66 15.84 1.04
N ASP A 277 2.92 15.86 -0.06
CA ASP A 277 3.25 15.11 -1.27
C ASP A 277 3.22 13.59 -1.06
N ALA A 278 2.33 13.09 -0.19
CA ALA A 278 2.06 11.66 0.01
C ALA A 278 0.90 11.16 -0.88
N VAL A 279 0.61 11.87 -1.97
CA VAL A 279 -0.48 11.55 -2.90
C VAL A 279 -0.24 10.21 -3.58
N GLY A 280 -1.23 9.32 -3.48
CA GLY A 280 -1.25 8.06 -4.21
C GLY A 280 -0.31 7.00 -3.64
N PRO A 281 -0.17 5.88 -4.35
CA PRO A 281 0.54 4.74 -3.83
C PRO A 281 2.04 5.00 -3.70
N THR A 282 2.66 4.27 -2.80
CA THR A 282 4.10 4.22 -2.65
C THR A 282 4.73 3.22 -3.62
N ALA A 283 6.00 3.42 -3.93
CA ALA A 283 6.80 2.47 -4.68
C ALA A 283 8.06 2.08 -3.90
N HIS A 284 8.34 0.79 -3.90
CA HIS A 284 9.68 0.28 -3.64
C HIS A 284 10.54 0.51 -4.90
N LEU A 285 11.53 1.40 -4.80
CA LEU A 285 12.36 1.78 -5.94
C LEU A 285 13.77 1.25 -5.78
N PRO A 286 14.24 0.45 -6.75
CA PRO A 286 15.59 -0.06 -6.66
C PRO A 286 16.68 0.89 -7.06
N VAL A 287 17.66 1.06 -6.17
CA VAL A 287 18.72 2.06 -6.40
C VAL A 287 20.14 1.59 -6.06
N SER A 288 20.45 0.29 -6.01
CA SER A 288 21.86 -0.16 -5.98
C SER A 288 22.08 -1.57 -6.50
N LYS A 289 23.29 -1.96 -6.93
CA LYS A 289 23.60 -3.34 -7.37
C LYS A 289 23.40 -4.40 -6.26
N ALA A 290 23.31 -3.97 -5.01
CA ALA A 290 22.96 -4.85 -3.89
C ALA A 290 21.44 -5.17 -3.85
N SER A 291 20.63 -4.41 -4.61
CA SER A 291 19.20 -4.24 -4.43
C SER A 291 18.40 -4.00 -5.75
N TYR A 292 19.04 -3.86 -6.93
CA TYR A 292 18.68 -4.24 -8.32
C TYR A 292 19.89 -4.55 -9.21
N ASP A 293 19.90 -5.68 -9.95
CA ASP A 293 20.99 -6.03 -10.86
C ASP A 293 20.52 -6.00 -12.31
N SER A 294 20.39 -4.78 -12.79
CA SER A 294 20.32 -4.41 -14.21
C SER A 294 21.37 -5.12 -15.10
N TRP A 295 22.44 -5.69 -14.53
CA TRP A 295 23.57 -6.27 -15.28
C TRP A 295 24.34 -7.41 -14.57
N ALA A 296 23.69 -8.37 -13.89
CA ALA A 296 24.36 -9.62 -13.48
C ALA A 296 23.49 -10.87 -13.48
N ASP A 297 24.18 -12.01 -13.60
CA ASP A 297 23.66 -13.39 -13.58
C ASP A 297 22.89 -13.77 -12.31
N ARG A 298 22.98 -12.96 -11.25
CA ARG A 298 22.13 -13.02 -10.07
C ARG A 298 21.76 -11.59 -9.69
N GLY A 299 20.94 -11.02 -10.55
CA GLY A 299 19.62 -10.53 -10.21
C GLY A 299 19.43 -10.27 -8.73
N VAL A 300 19.00 -9.07 -8.46
CA VAL A 300 18.92 -8.58 -7.11
C VAL A 300 17.84 -9.22 -6.28
N VAL A 301 18.01 -9.03 -4.97
CA VAL A 301 16.94 -9.16 -4.00
C VAL A 301 16.70 -7.81 -3.33
N GLU A 302 15.67 -7.10 -3.76
CA GLU A 302 15.07 -5.95 -3.06
C GLU A 302 13.89 -6.38 -2.19
N THR A 303 14.05 -7.56 -1.63
CA THR A 303 13.03 -8.20 -0.81
C THR A 303 13.77 -8.95 0.28
N HIS A 304 13.99 -8.29 1.40
CA HIS A 304 14.00 -9.06 2.63
C HIS A 304 13.26 -8.31 3.72
N ASN A 305 12.30 -9.02 4.30
CA ASN A 305 11.57 -8.68 5.52
C ASN A 305 12.48 -8.47 6.74
N ASP A 306 13.80 -8.47 6.56
CA ASP A 306 14.81 -8.08 7.55
C ASP A 306 14.50 -6.73 8.19
N PHE A 307 13.75 -5.85 7.51
CA PHE A 307 13.25 -4.61 8.13
C PHE A 307 12.34 -4.88 9.34
N TYR A 308 11.36 -5.78 9.20
CA TYR A 308 10.45 -6.16 10.29
C TYR A 308 11.20 -6.82 11.45
N ASP A 309 12.26 -7.57 11.13
CA ASP A 309 13.15 -8.21 12.11
C ASP A 309 14.18 -7.23 12.71
N ALA A 310 14.57 -6.17 11.99
CA ALA A 310 15.62 -5.22 12.36
C ALA A 310 15.11 -3.98 13.13
N VAL A 311 13.86 -3.54 12.94
CA VAL A 311 13.27 -2.47 13.77
C VAL A 311 12.66 -2.98 15.07
N HIS A 312 12.89 -4.24 15.41
CA HIS A 312 12.25 -4.89 16.54
C HIS A 312 10.73 -4.60 16.54
N GLY A 313 9.99 -5.01 15.49
CA GLY A 313 8.56 -4.68 15.38
C GLY A 313 7.76 -5.01 16.65
N ALA A 314 8.14 -6.05 17.38
CA ALA A 314 7.59 -6.39 18.69
C ALA A 314 7.92 -5.38 19.82
N ASP A 315 9.08 -4.71 19.77
CA ASP A 315 9.48 -3.64 20.69
C ASP A 315 8.91 -2.27 20.28
N PHE A 316 8.77 -1.97 18.99
CA PHE A 316 8.04 -0.79 18.52
C PHE A 316 6.57 -0.86 18.96
N SER A 317 5.89 -1.98 18.75
CA SER A 317 4.53 -2.24 19.25
C SER A 317 4.41 -2.17 20.79
N ARG A 318 5.46 -2.57 21.54
CA ARG A 318 5.52 -2.35 23.00
C ARG A 318 5.70 -0.89 23.38
N SER A 319 6.50 -0.14 22.62
CA SER A 319 6.83 1.26 22.91
C SER A 319 5.67 2.23 22.66
N ILE A 320 4.78 1.90 21.70
CA ILE A 320 3.56 2.68 21.40
C ILE A 320 2.33 2.20 22.19
N GLY A 321 2.52 1.28 23.15
CA GLY A 321 1.48 0.90 24.11
C GLY A 321 0.44 -0.11 23.60
N ALA A 322 0.70 -0.84 22.51
CA ALA A 322 -0.21 -1.87 21.99
C ALA A 322 -0.37 -3.09 22.93
N TYR A 323 0.49 -3.23 23.94
CA TYR A 323 0.41 -4.24 24.99
C TYR A 323 0.26 -3.59 26.37
N ASN A 324 -0.98 -3.48 26.87
CA ASN A 324 -1.22 -3.13 28.27
C ASN A 324 -0.90 -4.34 29.16
N ARG A 325 0.27 -4.34 29.80
CA ARG A 325 0.78 -5.42 30.69
C ARG A 325 -0.02 -5.68 31.99
N LEU A 326 -1.27 -5.21 32.08
CA LEU A 326 -2.07 -5.35 33.31
C LEU A 326 -3.12 -6.47 33.28
N GLN A 327 -3.30 -7.19 32.16
CA GLN A 327 -4.17 -8.38 32.14
C GLN A 327 -3.42 -9.72 32.20
N ASP A 328 -2.16 -9.79 31.77
CA ASP A 328 -1.43 -11.07 31.73
C ASP A 328 -0.82 -11.49 33.08
N ALA A 329 -0.72 -10.58 34.05
CA ALA A 329 -0.26 -10.91 35.39
C ALA A 329 -1.33 -11.61 36.26
N ALA A 330 -2.61 -11.57 35.87
CA ALA A 330 -3.70 -12.20 36.61
C ALA A 330 -4.01 -13.64 36.14
N GLY A 331 -3.58 -14.03 34.92
CA GLY A 331 -3.84 -15.36 34.35
C GLY A 331 -2.75 -16.40 34.61
N ALA A 332 -1.57 -16.00 35.10
CA ALA A 332 -0.44 -16.91 35.33
C ALA A 332 -0.34 -17.42 36.78
N LEU A 333 -1.31 -17.08 37.65
CA LEU A 333 -1.38 -17.53 39.05
C LEU A 333 -2.78 -18.06 39.46
N ALA A 334 -3.57 -18.57 38.51
CA ALA A 334 -4.82 -19.29 38.78
C ALA A 334 -4.83 -20.66 38.10
#